data_AF-A0A939VS79-F1
#
_entry.id   AF-A0A939VS79-F1
#
_cell.length_a   1.000
_cell.length_b   1.000
_cell.length_c   1.000
_cell.angle_alpha   90.00
_cell.angle_beta   90.00
_cell.angle_gamma   90.00
#
_symmetry.space_group_name_H-M   'P 1'
#
loop_
_entity.id
_entity.type
_entity.pdbx_description
1 polymer ?
#
loop_
_entity_poly.entity_id
_entity_poly.type
_entity_poly.pdbx_seq_one_letter_code
_entity_poly.pdbx_strand_id
1 'polypeptide(L)'
;MPILSDDRDIRAMTVPQADELFRRIAMNTIRIKEINAGYERRIAVLKTAAEQEIDPLEKELERLSGELNQYIRCHPERFIKPRQHVTDYGKYGLRTVSKLEIMDEEVVKASIRKENIPALIVIERLDKKALEKALSEGKEIKGCEFHTGEMAGYTITRTLTDVEG
;
A
#
# COMPACT_ATOMS: atom_id res chain seq x y z
N MET A 1 -30.08 -9.70 -17.17
CA MET A 1 -31.04 -10.73 -16.70
C MET A 1 -31.41 -10.38 -15.27
N PRO A 2 -32.69 -10.13 -14.95
CA PRO A 2 -33.09 -9.96 -13.56
C PRO A 2 -32.97 -11.31 -12.86
N ILE A 3 -32.20 -11.36 -11.78
CA ILE A 3 -32.20 -12.51 -10.87
C ILE A 3 -33.55 -12.44 -10.16
N LEU A 4 -34.46 -13.36 -10.49
CA LEU A 4 -35.73 -13.50 -9.78
C LEU A 4 -35.39 -14.00 -8.37
N SER A 5 -35.10 -13.08 -7.45
CA SER A 5 -34.90 -13.42 -6.04
C SER A 5 -36.25 -13.85 -5.48
N ASP A 6 -36.34 -15.09 -5.02
CA ASP A 6 -37.55 -15.60 -4.37
C ASP A 6 -37.64 -15.05 -2.95
N ASP A 7 -38.08 -13.80 -2.85
CA ASP A 7 -38.12 -13.06 -1.58
C ASP A 7 -39.35 -13.39 -0.72
N ARG A 8 -40.09 -14.47 -1.04
CA ARG A 8 -41.34 -14.80 -0.34
C ARG A 8 -41.14 -14.97 1.17
N ASP A 9 -40.05 -15.61 1.57
CA ASP A 9 -39.70 -15.80 2.98
C ASP A 9 -39.23 -14.50 3.65
N ILE A 10 -38.54 -13.63 2.91
CA ILE A 10 -38.07 -12.33 3.40
C ILE A 10 -39.25 -11.36 3.57
N ARG A 11 -40.23 -11.40 2.66
CA ARG A 11 -41.46 -10.58 2.75
C ARG A 11 -42.37 -11.02 3.89
N ALA A 12 -42.30 -12.29 4.30
CA ALA A 12 -43.00 -12.82 5.46
C ALA A 12 -42.23 -12.64 6.78
N MET A 13 -41.02 -12.09 6.74
CA MET A 13 -40.16 -11.90 7.91
C MET A 13 -40.73 -10.83 8.84
N THR A 14 -40.82 -11.17 10.12
CA THR A 14 -41.27 -10.26 11.17
C THR A 14 -40.10 -9.42 11.72
N VAL A 15 -40.40 -8.28 12.35
CA VAL A 15 -39.38 -7.43 13.00
C VAL A 15 -38.52 -8.21 14.00
N PRO A 16 -39.06 -9.07 14.89
CA PRO A 16 -38.22 -9.89 15.78
C PRO A 16 -37.27 -10.85 15.06
N GLN A 17 -37.65 -11.38 13.90
CA GLN A 17 -36.77 -12.22 13.08
C GLN A 17 -35.66 -11.39 12.41
N ALA A 18 -35.97 -10.17 11.98
CA ALA A 18 -34.96 -9.24 11.48
C ALA A 18 -33.98 -8.81 12.60
N ASP A 19 -34.47 -8.59 13.82
CA ASP A 19 -33.64 -8.29 15.00
C ASP A 19 -32.73 -9.47 15.38
N GLU A 20 -33.22 -10.70 15.27
CA GLU A 20 -32.42 -11.92 15.41
C GLU A 20 -31.30 -12.00 14.39
N LEU A 21 -31.60 -11.71 13.12
CA LEU A 21 -30.60 -11.64 12.06
C LEU A 21 -29.56 -10.56 12.37
N PHE A 22 -29.99 -9.37 12.75
CA PHE A 22 -29.10 -8.27 13.09
C PHE A 22 -28.19 -8.61 14.28
N ARG A 23 -28.73 -9.27 15.32
CA ARG A 23 -27.93 -9.73 16.46
C ARG A 23 -26.88 -10.76 16.05
N ARG A 24 -27.23 -11.73 15.19
CA ARG A 24 -26.26 -12.71 14.67
C ARG A 24 -25.17 -12.04 13.84
N ILE A 25 -25.53 -11.06 13.01
CA ILE A 25 -24.57 -10.24 12.26
C ILE A 25 -23.63 -9.51 13.23
N ALA A 26 -24.16 -8.92 14.29
CA ALA A 26 -23.35 -8.23 15.31
C ALA A 26 -22.38 -9.18 16.03
N MET A 27 -22.85 -10.33 16.50
CA MET A 27 -22.02 -11.35 17.15
C MET A 27 -20.90 -11.86 16.23
N ASN A 28 -21.23 -12.19 14.97
CA ASN A 28 -20.24 -12.63 13.99
C ASN A 28 -19.22 -11.52 13.68
N THR A 29 -19.67 -10.26 13.59
CA THR A 29 -18.77 -9.12 13.36
C THR A 29 -17.80 -8.93 14.53
N ILE A 30 -18.26 -9.06 15.78
CA ILE A 30 -17.40 -9.00 16.96
C ILE A 30 -16.40 -10.14 16.93
N ARG A 31 -16.85 -11.37 16.65
CA ARG A 31 -15.98 -12.53 16.57
C ARG A 31 -14.89 -12.40 15.51
N ILE A 32 -15.24 -11.89 14.32
CA ILE A 32 -14.28 -11.59 13.25
C ILE A 32 -13.25 -10.55 13.73
N LYS A 33 -13.68 -9.49 14.42
CA LYS A 33 -12.77 -8.48 14.96
C LYS A 33 -11.82 -9.03 16.02
N GLU A 34 -12.29 -9.88 16.93
CA GLU A 34 -11.45 -10.57 17.92
C GLU A 34 -10.38 -11.45 17.25
N ILE A 35 -10.81 -12.23 16.26
CA ILE A 35 -9.91 -13.11 15.49
C ILE A 35 -8.83 -12.26 14.79
N ASN A 36 -9.23 -11.18 14.11
CA ASN A 36 -8.31 -10.28 13.43
C ASN A 36 -7.34 -9.61 14.40
N ALA A 37 -7.81 -9.12 15.55
CA ALA A 37 -6.95 -8.55 16.58
C ALA A 37 -5.94 -9.58 17.13
N GLY A 38 -6.36 -10.84 17.29
CA GLY A 38 -5.47 -11.94 17.64
C GLY A 38 -4.40 -12.21 16.59
N TYR A 39 -4.78 -12.20 15.30
CA TYR A 39 -3.84 -12.34 14.19
C TYR A 39 -2.84 -11.18 14.11
N GLU A 40 -3.30 -9.94 14.22
CA GLU A 40 -2.45 -8.75 14.20
C GLU A 40 -1.41 -8.79 15.34
N ARG A 41 -1.82 -9.19 16.55
CA ARG A 41 -0.88 -9.39 17.66
C ARG A 41 0.17 -10.46 17.36
N ARG A 42 -0.23 -11.59 16.76
CA ARG A 42 0.72 -12.66 16.38
C ARG A 42 1.68 -12.19 15.30
N ILE A 43 1.19 -11.46 14.29
CA ILE A 43 2.04 -10.88 13.25
C ILE A 43 3.03 -9.90 13.86
N ALA A 44 2.60 -9.05 14.79
CA ALA A 44 3.48 -8.11 15.47
C ALA A 44 4.61 -8.84 16.23
N VAL A 45 4.26 -9.87 17.02
CA VAL A 45 5.25 -10.69 17.74
C VAL A 45 6.25 -11.35 16.78
N LEU A 46 5.77 -11.94 15.69
CA LEU A 46 6.63 -12.59 14.69
C LEU A 46 7.55 -11.59 13.98
N LYS A 47 7.04 -10.40 13.65
CA LYS A 47 7.85 -9.33 13.05
C LYS A 47 8.96 -8.88 14.00
N THR A 48 8.63 -8.62 15.26
CA THR A 48 9.62 -8.21 16.25
C THR A 48 10.68 -9.29 16.48
N ALA A 49 10.29 -10.56 16.56
CA ALA A 49 11.24 -11.67 16.67
C ALA A 49 12.18 -11.75 15.44
N ALA A 50 11.62 -11.63 14.23
CA ALA A 50 12.41 -11.62 13.01
C ALA A 50 13.37 -10.41 12.94
N GLU A 51 12.91 -9.22 13.31
CA GLU A 51 13.74 -8.01 13.38
C GLU A 51 14.91 -8.17 14.35
N GLN A 52 14.70 -8.83 15.50
CA GLN A 52 15.77 -9.10 16.47
C GLN A 52 16.83 -10.09 15.94
N GLU A 53 16.45 -11.03 15.07
CA GLU A 53 17.38 -11.95 14.42
C GLU A 53 18.10 -11.31 13.23
N ILE A 54 17.40 -10.44 12.49
CA ILE A 54 17.91 -9.79 11.28
C ILE A 54 18.86 -8.63 11.62
N ASP A 55 18.54 -7.79 12.61
CA ASP A 55 19.33 -6.61 13.00
C ASP A 55 20.85 -6.90 13.21
N PRO A 56 21.27 -7.94 13.97
CA PRO A 56 22.69 -8.24 14.10
C PRO A 56 23.33 -8.70 12.79
N LEU A 57 22.59 -9.40 11.92
CA LEU A 57 23.08 -9.84 10.62
C LEU A 57 23.22 -8.67 9.64
N GLU A 58 22.29 -7.72 9.66
CA GLU A 58 22.38 -6.50 8.86
C GLU A 58 23.56 -5.62 9.29
N LYS A 59 23.78 -5.48 10.60
CA LYS A 59 24.94 -4.75 11.14
C LYS A 59 26.26 -5.41 10.75
N GLU A 60 26.33 -6.73 10.82
CA GLU A 60 27.51 -7.48 10.40
C GLU A 60 27.74 -7.36 8.89
N LEU A 61 26.68 -7.44 8.08
CA LEU A 61 26.75 -7.25 6.64
C LEU A 61 27.21 -5.83 6.29
N GLU A 62 26.70 -4.80 6.97
CA GLU A 62 27.15 -3.42 6.80
C GLU A 62 28.65 -3.30 7.09
N ARG A 63 29.11 -3.83 8.24
CA ARG A 63 30.53 -3.85 8.61
C ARG A 63 31.39 -4.53 7.55
N LEU A 64 31.05 -5.76 7.16
CA LEU A 64 31.80 -6.55 6.17
C LEU A 64 31.79 -5.88 4.79
N SER A 65 30.67 -5.31 4.38
CA SER A 65 30.57 -4.56 3.13
C SER A 65 31.43 -3.29 3.16
N GLY A 66 31.50 -2.62 4.31
CA GLY A 66 32.36 -1.46 4.55
C GLY A 66 33.84 -1.82 4.40
N GLU A 67 34.27 -2.91 5.03
CA GLU A 67 35.63 -3.43 4.93
C GLU A 67 36.01 -3.81 3.49
N LEU A 68 35.12 -4.52 2.79
CA LEU A 68 35.33 -4.89 1.39
C LEU A 68 35.43 -3.66 0.48
N ASN A 69 34.56 -2.66 0.70
CA ASN A 69 34.60 -1.40 -0.03
C ASN A 69 35.89 -0.62 0.25
N GLN A 70 36.35 -0.59 1.49
CA GLN A 70 37.62 0.04 1.86
C GLN A 70 38.79 -0.67 1.18
N TYR A 71 38.81 -2.01 1.18
CA TYR A 71 39.81 -2.79 0.46
C TYR A 71 39.86 -2.44 -1.04
N ILE A 72 38.70 -2.39 -1.71
CA ILE A 72 38.61 -2.03 -3.14
C ILE A 72 39.14 -0.60 -3.38
N ARG A 73 38.84 0.34 -2.48
CA ARG A 73 39.28 1.74 -2.57
C ARG A 73 40.78 1.91 -2.30
N CYS A 74 41.35 1.13 -1.40
CA CYS A 74 42.79 1.16 -1.09
C CYS A 74 43.65 0.43 -2.13
N HIS A 75 43.04 -0.45 -2.94
CA HIS A 75 43.73 -1.23 -3.97
C HIS A 75 43.15 -1.08 -5.37
N PRO A 76 42.93 0.13 -5.90
CA PRO A 76 42.34 0.33 -7.22
C PRO A 76 43.18 -0.28 -8.34
N GLU A 77 44.50 -0.40 -8.15
CA GLU A 77 45.45 -1.02 -9.08
C GLU A 77 45.11 -2.48 -9.39
N ARG A 78 44.51 -3.19 -8.43
CA ARG A 78 44.11 -4.60 -8.58
C ARG A 78 42.86 -4.78 -9.45
N PHE A 79 42.16 -3.68 -9.76
CA PHE A 79 40.89 -3.66 -10.50
C PHE A 79 40.98 -2.85 -11.80
N ILE A 80 42.18 -2.73 -12.40
CA ILE A 80 42.35 -2.02 -13.68
C ILE A 80 41.82 -2.87 -14.85
N LYS A 81 42.31 -4.12 -14.96
CA LYS A 81 41.86 -5.14 -15.93
C LYS A 81 42.15 -6.55 -15.36
N PRO A 82 41.13 -7.38 -15.04
CA PRO A 82 39.70 -7.10 -15.06
C PRO A 82 39.26 -6.15 -13.94
N ARG A 83 38.18 -5.39 -14.14
CA ARG A 83 37.66 -4.44 -13.14
C ARG A 83 36.96 -5.11 -11.95
N GLN A 84 36.66 -6.38 -12.08
CA GLN A 84 35.98 -7.18 -11.06
C GLN A 84 36.72 -8.50 -10.87
N HIS A 85 36.83 -8.92 -9.62
CA HIS A 85 37.30 -10.23 -9.22
C HIS A 85 36.12 -11.19 -9.09
N VAL A 86 36.28 -12.43 -9.58
CA VAL A 86 35.24 -13.47 -9.57
C VAL A 86 35.59 -14.51 -8.53
N THR A 87 34.60 -14.92 -7.75
CA THR A 87 34.69 -15.97 -6.73
C THR A 87 33.55 -16.97 -6.92
N ASP A 88 33.58 -18.07 -6.16
CA ASP A 88 32.49 -19.07 -6.17
C ASP A 88 31.15 -18.50 -5.63
N TYR A 89 31.19 -17.37 -4.93
CA TYR A 89 30.03 -16.72 -4.32
C TYR A 89 29.55 -15.48 -5.08
N GLY A 90 30.27 -15.04 -6.12
CA GLY A 90 29.88 -13.87 -6.90
C GLY A 90 31.07 -13.07 -7.44
N LYS A 91 30.91 -11.75 -7.52
CA LYS A 91 31.94 -10.85 -8.05
C LYS A 91 32.00 -9.55 -7.26
N TYR A 92 33.18 -8.99 -7.06
CA TYR A 92 33.38 -7.68 -6.44
C TYR A 92 34.46 -6.87 -7.16
N GLY A 93 34.40 -5.54 -7.09
CA GLY A 93 35.38 -4.66 -7.71
C GLY A 93 34.78 -3.33 -8.18
N LEU A 94 35.47 -2.65 -9.08
CA LEU A 94 35.09 -1.32 -9.55
C LEU A 94 34.03 -1.38 -10.65
N ARG A 95 32.86 -0.81 -10.38
CA ARG A 95 31.82 -0.56 -11.39
C ARG A 95 31.79 0.92 -11.77
N THR A 96 31.68 1.20 -13.06
CA THR A 96 31.36 2.55 -13.53
C THR A 96 29.87 2.80 -13.30
N VAL A 97 29.55 3.79 -12.47
CA VAL A 97 28.17 4.23 -12.25
C VAL A 97 28.04 5.68 -12.71
N SER A 98 27.06 5.94 -13.56
CA SER A 98 26.63 7.29 -13.93
C SER A 98 25.31 7.54 -13.19
N LYS A 99 25.34 8.35 -12.14
CA LYS A 99 24.14 8.77 -11.41
C LYS A 99 23.76 10.17 -11.86
N LEU A 100 22.54 10.33 -12.36
CA LEU A 100 21.93 11.64 -12.55
C LEU A 100 21.41 12.10 -11.19
N GLU A 101 21.89 13.25 -10.72
CA GLU A 101 21.42 13.88 -9.49
C GLU A 101 20.66 15.16 -9.86
N ILE A 102 19.40 15.23 -9.46
CA ILE A 102 18.56 16.43 -9.62
C ILE A 102 18.74 17.25 -8.35
N MET A 103 19.51 18.33 -8.43
CA MET A 103 19.79 19.19 -7.29
C MET A 103 18.60 20.13 -6.96
N ASP A 104 17.91 20.60 -8.00
CA ASP A 104 16.73 21.45 -7.88
C ASP A 104 15.74 21.09 -8.97
N GLU A 105 14.60 20.53 -8.56
CA GLU A 105 13.59 20.00 -9.47
C GLU A 105 12.87 21.12 -10.24
N GLU A 106 12.68 22.29 -9.65
CA GLU A 106 11.94 23.40 -10.29
C GLU A 106 12.80 24.11 -11.32
N VAL A 107 14.09 24.31 -11.03
CA VAL A 107 15.05 24.84 -12.02
C VAL A 107 15.21 23.88 -13.19
N VAL A 108 15.29 22.58 -12.91
CA VAL A 108 15.38 21.54 -13.95
C VAL A 108 14.10 21.49 -14.79
N LYS A 109 12.91 21.55 -14.19
CA LYS A 109 11.63 21.65 -14.92
C LYS A 109 11.56 22.91 -15.80
N ALA A 110 11.98 24.06 -15.29
CA ALA A 110 11.99 25.31 -16.04
C ALA A 110 12.97 25.24 -17.23
N SER A 111 14.17 24.69 -17.01
CA SER A 111 15.17 24.48 -18.06
C SER A 111 14.70 23.46 -19.09
N ILE A 112 14.12 22.33 -18.67
CA ILE A 112 13.54 21.32 -19.56
C ILE A 112 12.42 21.91 -20.43
N ARG A 113 11.55 22.74 -19.86
CA ARG A 113 10.49 23.44 -20.60
C ARG A 113 11.06 24.46 -21.59
N LYS A 114 12.13 25.17 -21.23
CA LYS A 114 12.79 26.16 -22.09
C LYS A 114 13.54 25.51 -23.26
N GLU A 115 14.24 24.42 -22.99
CA GLU A 115 15.06 23.66 -23.96
C GLU A 115 14.25 22.58 -24.70
N ASN A 116 12.94 22.48 -24.42
CA ASN A 116 12.01 21.51 -25.01
C ASN A 116 12.48 20.04 -24.93
N ILE A 117 13.04 19.66 -23.78
CA ILE A 117 13.53 18.30 -23.54
C ILE A 117 12.34 17.40 -23.14
N PRO A 118 12.14 16.22 -23.76
CA PRO A 118 11.01 15.33 -23.44
C PRO A 118 11.27 14.51 -22.16
N ALA A 119 11.47 15.20 -21.02
CA ALA A 119 11.81 14.60 -19.73
C ALA A 119 10.74 14.83 -18.64
N LEU A 120 9.61 15.46 -18.98
CA LEU A 120 8.48 15.66 -18.07
C LEU A 120 7.38 14.63 -18.34
N ILE A 121 6.88 13.98 -17.28
CA ILE A 121 5.72 13.10 -17.33
C ILE A 121 4.54 13.87 -16.71
N VAL A 122 3.46 14.05 -17.47
CA VAL A 122 2.21 14.66 -16.98
C VAL A 122 1.22 13.52 -16.71
N ILE A 123 0.81 13.37 -15.45
CA ILE A 123 -0.22 12.40 -15.05
C ILE A 123 -1.52 13.17 -14.83
N GLU A 124 -2.44 13.08 -15.78
CA GLU A 124 -3.78 13.61 -15.62
C GLU A 124 -4.60 12.66 -14.74
N ARG A 125 -5.14 13.17 -13.62
CA ARG A 125 -6.05 12.42 -12.76
C ARG A 125 -7.38 13.15 -12.68
N LEU A 126 -8.46 12.38 -12.72
CA LEU A 126 -9.81 12.90 -12.50
C LEU A 126 -10.02 13.19 -11.02
N ASP A 127 -10.41 14.42 -10.70
CA ASP A 127 -10.85 14.79 -9.37
C ASP A 127 -12.33 14.43 -9.19
N LYS A 128 -12.59 13.34 -8.46
CA LYS A 128 -13.96 12.87 -8.19
C LYS A 128 -14.81 13.88 -7.44
N LYS A 129 -14.23 14.69 -6.55
CA LYS A 129 -14.99 15.70 -5.79
C LYS A 129 -15.41 16.86 -6.69
N ALA A 130 -14.52 17.28 -7.59
CA ALA A 130 -14.84 18.29 -8.59
C ALA A 130 -15.89 17.79 -9.60
N LEU A 131 -15.81 16.52 -10.00
CA LEU A 131 -16.81 15.86 -10.85
C LEU A 131 -18.18 15.75 -10.17
N GLU A 132 -18.23 15.30 -8.91
CA GLU A 132 -19.46 15.23 -8.10
C GLU A 132 -20.11 16.61 -7.98
N LYS A 133 -19.32 17.66 -7.71
CA LYS A 133 -19.80 19.04 -7.65
C LYS A 133 -20.34 19.50 -9.00
N ALA A 134 -19.61 19.26 -10.09
CA ALA A 134 -20.03 19.67 -11.43
C ALA A 134 -21.32 18.96 -11.90
N LEU A 135 -21.47 17.67 -11.59
CA LEU A 135 -22.69 16.92 -11.85
C LEU A 135 -23.85 17.41 -10.98
N SER A 136 -23.59 17.73 -9.70
CA SER A 136 -24.60 18.32 -8.80
C SER A 136 -25.04 19.72 -9.23
N GLU A 137 -24.17 20.50 -9.87
CA GLU A 137 -24.46 21.81 -10.48
C GLU A 137 -25.20 21.70 -11.84
N GLY A 138 -25.52 20.48 -12.30
CA GLY A 138 -26.30 20.24 -13.52
C GLY A 138 -25.48 20.23 -14.80
N LYS A 139 -24.14 20.10 -14.73
CA LYS A 139 -23.30 19.95 -15.93
C LYS A 139 -23.31 18.48 -16.36
N GLU A 140 -23.72 18.22 -17.60
CA GLU A 140 -23.59 16.89 -18.19
C GLU A 140 -22.13 16.62 -18.60
N ILE A 141 -21.49 15.65 -17.96
CA ILE A 141 -20.12 15.20 -18.29
C ILE A 141 -20.22 13.82 -18.95
N LYS A 142 -19.89 13.74 -20.24
CA LYS A 142 -19.88 12.47 -20.98
C LYS A 142 -18.97 11.46 -20.28
N GLY A 143 -19.53 10.31 -19.91
CA GLY A 143 -18.81 9.22 -19.22
C GLY A 143 -18.85 9.28 -17.69
N CYS A 144 -19.59 10.22 -17.10
CA CYS A 144 -19.82 10.28 -15.66
C CYS A 144 -21.33 10.38 -15.37
N GLU A 145 -21.87 9.40 -14.65
CA GLU A 145 -23.27 9.36 -14.25
C GLU A 145 -23.38 9.47 -12.73
N PHE A 146 -24.26 10.35 -12.26
CA PHE A 146 -24.54 10.50 -10.84
C PHE A 146 -25.72 9.61 -10.46
N HIS A 147 -25.44 8.43 -9.92
CA HIS A 147 -26.48 7.52 -9.44
C HIS A 147 -26.89 7.88 -8.02
N THR A 148 -28.12 8.37 -7.85
CA THR A 148 -28.76 8.55 -6.55
C THR A 148 -29.74 7.42 -6.30
N GLY A 149 -29.69 6.83 -5.11
CA GLY A 149 -30.60 5.77 -4.69
C GLY A 149 -30.53 5.55 -3.18
N GLU A 150 -31.59 4.98 -2.63
CA GLU A 150 -31.59 4.53 -1.24
C GLU A 150 -30.85 3.20 -1.16
N MET A 151 -29.82 3.15 -0.32
CA MET A 151 -29.08 1.91 -0.04
C MET A 151 -29.50 1.38 1.33
N ALA A 152 -29.83 0.10 1.39
CA ALA A 152 -29.98 -0.59 2.67
C ALA A 152 -28.64 -0.52 3.43
N GLY A 153 -28.68 0.01 4.64
CA GLY A 153 -27.50 0.17 5.50
C GLY A 153 -27.83 -0.26 6.92
N TYR A 154 -26.82 -0.80 7.61
CA TYR A 154 -26.91 -1.10 9.04
C TYR A 154 -25.60 -0.71 9.71
N THR A 155 -25.69 -0.22 10.95
CA THR A 155 -24.54 0.22 11.74
C THR A 155 -24.50 -0.59 13.03
N ILE A 156 -23.38 -1.26 13.29
CA ILE A 156 -23.19 -2.03 14.53
C ILE A 156 -22.42 -1.14 15.52
N THR A 157 -23.10 -0.66 16.56
CA THR A 157 -22.47 0.07 17.66
C THR A 157 -21.72 -0.90 18.58
N ARG A 158 -20.47 -0.59 18.90
CA ARG A 158 -19.48 -1.48 19.55
C ARG A 158 -19.76 -1.77 21.05
N THR A 159 -20.93 -1.46 21.58
CA THR A 159 -21.22 -1.46 23.03
C THR A 159 -21.52 -2.83 23.66
N LEU A 160 -21.40 -3.94 22.92
CA LEU A 160 -21.57 -5.30 23.47
C LEU A 160 -20.25 -5.92 24.00
N THR A 161 -19.16 -5.15 24.06
CA THR A 161 -17.84 -5.63 24.54
C THR A 161 -17.40 -5.05 25.89
N ASP A 162 -18.26 -4.26 26.55
CA ASP A 162 -17.99 -3.62 27.86
C ASP A 162 -18.88 -4.19 28.98
N VAL A 163 -19.27 -5.45 28.88
CA VAL A 163 -19.90 -6.17 29.99
C VAL A 163 -19.10 -7.45 30.18
N GLU A 164 -18.47 -7.60 31.35
CA GLU A 164 -17.52 -8.64 31.75
C GLU A 164 -16.04 -8.36 31.41
N GLY A 165 -15.53 -7.29 32.04
CA GLY A 165 -14.14 -7.20 32.50
C GLY A 165 -14.12 -7.12 34.02
#